data_AF-A0A4Q9HNW1-F1
#
_entry.id   AF-A0A4Q9HNW1-F1
#
_cell.length_a   1.000
_cell.length_b   1.000
_cell.length_c   1.000
_cell.angle_alpha   90.00
_cell.angle_beta   90.00
_cell.angle_gamma   90.00
#
_symmetry.space_group_name_H-M   'P 1'
#
loop_
_entity.id
_entity.type
_entity.pdbx_description
1 polymer ?
#
loop_
_entity_poly.entity_id
_entity_poly.type
_entity_poly.pdbx_seq_one_letter_code
_entity_poly.pdbx_strand_id
1 'polypeptide(L)'
;MVSTPMGSTTPPGESPAADPVTRFRGIVHDVLDTAENSCGAEALEQDLERALALLQRNPGLRPQFETELVSLLDSMREGVVELISFTMHELRWPAVAEAIASRISAPGGNVSHLRLHEAMLDAFSDFWRDRDLYARFQAEE
;
A
#
# COMPACT_ATOMS: atom_id res chain seq x y z
N MET A 1 -44.39 -12.29 -45.76
CA MET A 1 -44.50 -11.52 -44.51
C MET A 1 -43.42 -12.04 -43.58
N VAL A 2 -42.45 -11.18 -43.27
CA VAL A 2 -41.28 -11.46 -42.44
C VAL A 2 -41.58 -11.04 -41.01
N SER A 3 -41.17 -11.85 -40.02
CA SER A 3 -40.95 -11.41 -38.64
C SER A 3 -40.09 -12.42 -37.91
N THR A 4 -38.82 -12.06 -37.70
CA THR A 4 -37.90 -12.70 -36.75
C THR A 4 -37.64 -11.65 -35.67
N PRO A 5 -37.82 -11.94 -34.36
CA PRO A 5 -37.54 -10.95 -33.34
C PRO A 5 -36.02 -10.77 -33.14
N MET A 6 -35.68 -9.50 -32.99
CA MET A 6 -34.36 -8.93 -32.70
C MET A 6 -33.64 -9.66 -31.56
N GLY A 7 -32.36 -9.97 -31.81
CA GLY A 7 -31.41 -10.28 -30.76
C GLY A 7 -31.19 -9.07 -29.86
N SER A 8 -31.39 -9.25 -28.57
CA SER A 8 -30.93 -8.33 -27.55
C SER A 8 -29.40 -8.33 -27.55
N THR A 9 -28.81 -7.33 -28.22
CA THR A 9 -27.40 -7.00 -28.03
C THR A 9 -27.30 -6.26 -26.70
N THR A 10 -26.96 -7.00 -25.65
CA THR A 10 -26.46 -6.42 -24.41
C THR A 10 -25.21 -5.59 -24.75
N PRO A 11 -25.10 -4.32 -24.34
CA PRO A 11 -23.85 -3.59 -24.49
C PRO A 11 -22.76 -4.35 -23.70
N PRO A 12 -21.51 -4.45 -24.20
CA PRO A 12 -20.42 -4.97 -23.39
C PRO A 12 -20.32 -4.05 -22.18
N GLY A 13 -20.70 -4.61 -21.03
CA GLY A 13 -20.56 -3.96 -19.74
C GLY A 13 -19.13 -3.51 -19.62
N GLU A 14 -18.96 -2.19 -19.52
CA GLU A 14 -17.83 -1.55 -18.90
C GLU A 14 -17.36 -2.45 -17.77
N SER A 15 -16.18 -3.06 -17.91
CA SER A 15 -15.64 -3.92 -16.86
C SER A 15 -15.70 -3.09 -15.58
N PRO A 16 -16.43 -3.55 -14.53
CA PRO A 16 -16.60 -2.74 -13.34
C PRO A 16 -15.19 -2.43 -12.87
N ALA A 17 -14.84 -1.14 -12.86
CA ALA A 17 -13.55 -0.69 -12.39
C ALA A 17 -13.30 -1.42 -11.07
N ALA A 18 -12.24 -2.24 -11.02
CA ALA A 18 -12.02 -3.17 -9.91
C ALA A 18 -12.23 -2.44 -8.57
N ASP A 19 -12.92 -3.10 -7.64
CA ASP A 19 -13.17 -2.58 -6.31
C ASP A 19 -11.87 -1.96 -5.72
N PRO A 20 -11.93 -0.83 -5.00
CA PRO A 20 -10.72 -0.13 -4.54
C PRO A 20 -9.75 -1.00 -3.74
N VAL A 21 -10.24 -1.99 -2.96
CA VAL A 21 -9.38 -2.92 -2.24
C VAL A 21 -8.67 -3.88 -3.20
N THR A 22 -9.38 -4.34 -4.23
CA THR A 22 -8.78 -5.16 -5.30
C THR A 22 -7.73 -4.38 -6.09
N ARG A 23 -7.99 -3.10 -6.40
CA ARG A 23 -7.00 -2.23 -7.03
C ARG A 23 -5.79 -2.01 -6.13
N PHE A 24 -6.01 -1.81 -4.82
CA PHE A 24 -4.92 -1.65 -3.86
C PHE A 24 -4.01 -2.88 -3.84
N ARG A 25 -4.58 -4.09 -3.81
CA ARG A 25 -3.80 -5.35 -3.91
C ARG A 25 -2.98 -5.43 -5.20
N GLY A 26 -3.52 -4.94 -6.32
CA GLY A 26 -2.77 -4.83 -7.58
C GLY A 26 -1.57 -3.90 -7.45
N ILE A 27 -1.75 -2.72 -6.86
CA ILE A 27 -0.65 -1.78 -6.63
C ILE A 27 0.39 -2.38 -5.67
N VAL A 28 -0.04 -3.06 -4.61
CA VAL A 28 0.88 -3.78 -3.70
C VAL A 28 1.72 -4.77 -4.50
N HIS A 29 1.09 -5.58 -5.36
CA HIS A 29 1.83 -6.52 -6.21
C HIS A 29 2.87 -5.81 -7.09
N ASP A 30 2.51 -4.70 -7.73
CA ASP A 30 3.42 -3.92 -8.56
C ASP A 30 4.61 -3.35 -7.75
N VAL A 31 4.37 -2.87 -6.52
CA VAL A 31 5.45 -2.42 -5.61
C VAL A 31 6.41 -3.56 -5.31
N LEU A 32 5.88 -4.73 -4.91
CA LEU A 32 6.73 -5.86 -4.53
C LEU A 32 7.53 -6.38 -5.73
N ASP A 33 6.91 -6.50 -6.90
CA ASP A 33 7.58 -6.91 -8.13
C ASP A 33 8.68 -5.90 -8.54
N THR A 34 8.39 -4.61 -8.45
CA THR A 34 9.38 -3.56 -8.76
C THR A 34 10.54 -3.59 -7.76
N ALA A 35 10.26 -3.82 -6.47
CA ALA A 35 11.28 -3.89 -5.42
C ALA A 35 12.22 -5.09 -5.62
N GLU A 36 11.69 -6.24 -6.06
CA GLU A 36 12.50 -7.42 -6.37
C GLU A 36 13.41 -7.23 -7.61
N ASN A 37 13.02 -6.33 -8.52
CA ASN A 37 13.70 -6.12 -9.81
C ASN A 37 14.54 -4.83 -9.89
N SER A 38 14.52 -4.00 -8.85
CA SER A 38 15.14 -2.66 -8.86
C SER A 38 16.02 -2.46 -7.63
N CYS A 39 16.98 -1.55 -7.72
CA CYS A 39 17.75 -1.09 -6.58
C CYS A 39 17.34 0.34 -6.23
N GLY A 40 16.83 0.55 -5.01
CA GLY A 40 16.51 1.87 -4.47
C GLY A 40 15.01 2.22 -4.45
N ALA A 41 14.64 3.10 -3.51
CA ALA A 41 13.25 3.47 -3.26
C ALA A 41 12.64 4.39 -4.36
N GLU A 42 13.48 5.09 -5.11
CA GLU A 42 13.06 5.98 -6.21
C GLU A 42 12.26 5.24 -7.29
N ALA A 43 12.63 3.99 -7.58
CA ALA A 43 11.92 3.16 -8.56
C ALA A 43 10.50 2.80 -8.10
N LEU A 44 10.25 2.80 -6.79
CA LEU A 44 8.96 2.46 -6.19
C LEU A 44 8.03 3.67 -6.09
N GLU A 45 8.58 4.89 -6.10
CA GLU A 45 7.87 6.10 -5.72
C GLU A 45 6.55 6.29 -6.48
N GLN A 46 6.54 6.02 -7.79
CA GLN A 46 5.32 6.12 -8.59
C GLN A 46 4.20 5.18 -8.11
N ASP A 47 4.53 3.94 -7.73
CA ASP A 47 3.57 2.97 -7.20
C ASP A 47 3.14 3.33 -5.77
N LEU A 48 4.06 3.86 -4.97
CA LEU A 48 3.78 4.34 -3.61
C LEU A 48 2.81 5.53 -3.62
N GLU A 49 3.00 6.49 -4.53
CA GLU A 49 2.08 7.60 -4.72
C GLU A 49 0.71 7.12 -5.21
N ARG A 50 0.68 6.13 -6.12
CA ARG A 50 -0.58 5.49 -6.56
C ARG A 50 -1.31 4.83 -5.40
N ALA A 51 -0.61 4.12 -4.52
CA ALA A 51 -1.17 3.52 -3.33
C ALA A 51 -1.76 4.60 -2.39
N LEU A 52 -0.95 5.61 -2.04
CA LEU A 52 -1.37 6.71 -1.17
C LEU A 52 -2.62 7.44 -1.70
N ALA A 53 -2.61 7.80 -2.99
CA ALA A 53 -3.73 8.49 -3.63
C ALA A 53 -5.01 7.64 -3.59
N LEU A 54 -4.89 6.31 -3.77
CA LEU A 54 -6.03 5.40 -3.68
C LEU A 54 -6.60 5.35 -2.26
N LEU A 55 -5.74 5.25 -1.24
CA LEU A 55 -6.14 5.23 0.16
C LEU A 55 -6.85 6.53 0.55
N GLN A 56 -6.29 7.69 0.19
CA GLN A 56 -6.86 9.02 0.48
C GLN A 56 -8.20 9.26 -0.20
N ARG A 57 -8.41 8.73 -1.42
CA ARG A 57 -9.67 8.87 -2.17
C ARG A 57 -10.80 8.01 -1.62
N ASN A 58 -10.51 7.03 -0.77
CA ASN A 58 -11.49 6.04 -0.31
C ASN A 58 -11.51 5.91 1.23
N PRO A 59 -11.75 6.99 2.00
CA PRO A 59 -11.68 6.97 3.46
C PRO A 59 -12.73 6.05 4.11
N GLY A 60 -13.88 5.83 3.44
CA GLY A 60 -14.92 4.91 3.90
C GLY A 60 -14.50 3.44 3.94
N LEU A 61 -13.42 3.09 3.22
CA LEU A 61 -12.88 1.72 3.16
C LEU A 61 -11.63 1.54 4.04
N ARG A 62 -11.28 2.55 4.85
CA ARG A 62 -10.10 2.54 5.72
C ARG A 62 -9.93 1.24 6.52
N PRO A 63 -10.94 0.68 7.21
CA PRO A 63 -10.76 -0.57 7.95
C PRO A 63 -10.33 -1.75 7.07
N GLN A 64 -10.77 -1.79 5.80
CA GLN A 64 -10.35 -2.83 4.87
C GLN A 64 -8.90 -2.62 4.44
N PHE A 65 -8.49 -1.38 4.13
CA PHE A 65 -7.10 -1.09 3.80
C PHE A 65 -6.14 -1.33 4.97
N GLU A 66 -6.54 -0.96 6.19
CA GLU A 66 -5.78 -1.28 7.40
C GLU A 66 -5.57 -2.80 7.53
N THR A 67 -6.61 -3.59 7.26
CA THR A 67 -6.50 -5.06 7.26
C THR A 67 -5.49 -5.58 6.23
N GLU A 68 -5.51 -5.04 5.01
CA GLU A 68 -4.55 -5.40 3.97
C GLU A 68 -3.11 -5.03 4.35
N LEU A 69 -2.89 -3.78 4.80
CA LEU A 69 -1.58 -3.28 5.23
C LEU A 69 -1.03 -4.09 6.41
N VAL A 70 -1.86 -4.41 7.40
CA VAL A 70 -1.45 -5.21 8.57
C VAL A 70 -1.09 -6.64 8.16
N SER A 71 -1.78 -7.21 7.17
CA SER A 71 -1.48 -8.56 6.68
C SER A 71 -0.10 -8.64 6.00
N LEU A 72 0.39 -7.54 5.42
CA LEU A 72 1.75 -7.48 4.84
C LEU A 72 2.85 -7.63 5.90
N LEU A 73 2.58 -7.22 7.14
CA LEU A 73 3.54 -7.33 8.25
C LEU A 73 3.83 -8.79 8.64
N ASP A 74 2.96 -9.73 8.23
CA ASP A 74 3.18 -11.17 8.45
C ASP A 74 4.05 -11.80 7.36
N SER A 75 4.27 -11.11 6.24
CA SER A 75 5.06 -11.57 5.09
C SER A 75 5.98 -10.47 4.58
N MET A 76 7.03 -10.18 5.37
CA MET A 76 8.02 -9.14 5.08
C MET A 76 8.84 -9.45 3.81
N ARG A 77 8.32 -9.04 2.66
CA ARG A 77 9.00 -9.04 1.36
C ARG A 77 9.66 -7.69 1.09
N GLU A 78 10.57 -7.64 0.13
CA GLU A 78 11.13 -6.39 -0.40
C GLU A 78 9.99 -5.47 -0.86
N GLY A 79 10.08 -4.17 -0.55
CA GLY A 79 9.04 -3.18 -0.87
C GLY A 79 7.96 -2.99 0.21
N VAL A 80 7.79 -3.93 1.16
CA VAL A 80 6.77 -3.77 2.23
C VAL A 80 7.13 -2.60 3.14
N VAL A 81 8.40 -2.47 3.53
CA VAL A 81 8.84 -1.39 4.43
C VAL A 81 8.59 -0.03 3.79
N GLU A 82 8.95 0.13 2.52
CA GLU A 82 8.78 1.35 1.76
C GLU A 82 7.29 1.69 1.60
N LEU A 83 6.46 0.70 1.29
CA LEU A 83 5.02 0.89 1.16
C LEU A 83 4.37 1.36 2.46
N ILE A 84 4.62 0.66 3.56
CA ILE A 84 4.06 1.01 4.86
C ILE A 84 4.58 2.38 5.30
N SER A 85 5.90 2.61 5.21
CA SER A 85 6.52 3.85 5.68
C SER A 85 6.00 5.06 4.90
N PHE A 86 6.03 5.00 3.58
CA PHE A 86 5.59 6.09 2.72
C PHE A 86 4.12 6.45 2.93
N THR A 87 3.24 5.45 2.96
CA THR A 87 1.80 5.69 3.13
C THR A 87 1.47 6.15 4.54
N MET A 88 2.13 5.61 5.58
CA MET A 88 1.83 5.94 6.97
C MET A 88 2.45 7.25 7.42
N HIS A 89 3.49 7.77 6.77
CA HIS A 89 3.97 9.11 7.03
C HIS A 89 2.87 10.17 6.83
N GLU A 90 2.13 10.03 5.73
CA GLU A 90 1.04 10.92 5.34
C GLU A 90 -0.26 10.59 6.09
N LEU A 91 -0.61 9.30 6.22
CA LEU A 91 -1.92 8.87 6.73
C LEU A 91 -1.98 8.69 8.25
N ARG A 92 -0.86 8.29 8.86
CA ARG A 92 -0.70 8.05 10.31
C ARG A 92 -1.84 7.24 10.94
N TRP A 93 -2.23 6.13 10.32
CA TRP A 93 -3.34 5.31 10.82
C TRP A 93 -2.94 4.53 12.08
N PRO A 94 -3.59 4.79 13.24
CA PRO A 94 -3.19 4.19 14.52
C PRO A 94 -3.25 2.66 14.53
N ALA A 95 -4.23 2.05 13.86
CA ALA A 95 -4.35 0.59 13.82
C ALA A 95 -3.11 -0.09 13.19
N VAL A 96 -2.51 0.56 12.20
CA VAL A 96 -1.27 0.06 11.56
C VAL A 96 -0.08 0.26 12.51
N ALA A 97 0.03 1.43 13.15
CA ALA A 97 1.08 1.69 14.15
C ALA A 97 1.03 0.69 15.32
N GLU A 98 -0.16 0.43 15.86
CA GLU A 98 -0.37 -0.55 16.94
C GLU A 98 0.01 -1.97 16.50
N ALA A 99 -0.35 -2.36 15.28
CA ALA A 99 0.03 -3.65 14.72
C ALA A 99 1.54 -3.82 14.56
N ILE A 100 2.26 -2.75 14.19
CA ILE A 100 3.74 -2.73 14.13
C ILE A 100 4.32 -2.81 15.55
N ALA A 101 3.85 -1.96 16.47
CA ALA A 101 4.33 -1.91 17.85
C ALA A 101 4.13 -3.24 18.60
N SER A 102 3.03 -3.95 18.32
CA SER A 102 2.78 -5.29 18.85
C SER A 102 3.85 -6.30 18.42
N ARG A 103 4.26 -6.28 17.14
CA ARG A 103 5.32 -7.15 16.59
C ARG A 103 6.71 -6.83 17.16
N ILE A 104 6.95 -5.57 17.54
CA ILE A 104 8.17 -5.15 18.24
C ILE A 104 8.17 -5.67 19.69
N SER A 105 7.04 -5.52 20.39
CA SER A 105 6.92 -5.84 21.82
C SER A 105 6.90 -7.34 22.11
N ALA A 106 6.38 -8.15 21.18
CA ALA A 106 6.28 -9.59 21.30
C ALA A 106 6.71 -10.26 19.98
N PRO A 107 8.02 -10.28 19.65
CA PRO A 107 8.52 -10.69 18.32
C PRO A 107 8.34 -12.17 17.98
N GLY A 108 7.68 -12.98 18.83
CA GLY A 108 7.33 -14.38 18.54
C GLY A 108 8.53 -15.28 18.23
N GLY A 109 9.76 -14.85 18.54
CA GLY A 109 11.00 -15.55 18.20
C GLY A 109 11.62 -15.15 16.84
N ASN A 110 10.97 -14.31 16.03
CA ASN A 110 11.52 -13.80 14.77
C ASN A 110 12.10 -12.38 14.93
N VAL A 111 13.21 -12.30 15.67
CA VAL A 111 13.95 -11.05 15.87
C VAL A 111 14.54 -10.48 14.58
N SER A 112 14.59 -11.26 13.50
CA SER A 112 15.19 -10.87 12.21
C SER A 112 14.50 -9.67 11.58
N HIS A 113 13.20 -9.46 11.85
CA HIS A 113 12.44 -8.33 11.30
C HIS A 113 12.27 -7.16 12.27
N LEU A 114 12.84 -7.24 13.49
CA LEU A 114 12.64 -6.21 14.52
C LEU A 114 13.03 -4.81 14.02
N ARG A 115 14.21 -4.71 13.37
CA ARG A 115 14.71 -3.44 12.82
C ARG A 115 13.85 -2.89 11.71
N LEU A 116 13.24 -3.75 10.89
CA LEU A 116 12.33 -3.35 9.83
C LEU A 116 11.03 -2.78 10.41
N HIS A 117 10.49 -3.40 11.47
CA HIS A 117 9.32 -2.87 12.18
C HIS A 117 9.61 -1.53 12.86
N GLU A 118 10.78 -1.38 13.50
CA GLU A 118 11.19 -0.09 14.08
C GLU A 118 11.31 1.00 13.00
N ALA A 119 11.88 0.69 11.83
CA ALA A 119 11.97 1.61 10.72
C ALA A 119 10.59 2.04 10.21
N MET A 120 9.66 1.10 10.04
CA MET A 120 8.27 1.42 9.65
C MET A 120 7.56 2.29 10.70
N LEU A 121 7.86 2.09 12.00
CA LEU A 121 7.25 2.89 13.06
C LEU A 121 7.80 4.33 13.10
N ASP A 122 9.07 4.53 12.73
CA ASP A 122 9.70 5.86 12.61
C ASP A 122 8.94 6.75 11.61
N ALA A 123 8.40 6.15 10.54
CA ALA A 123 7.69 6.88 9.49
C ALA A 123 6.45 7.64 9.98
N PHE A 124 5.85 7.24 11.10
CA PHE A 124 4.72 7.96 11.71
C PHE A 124 5.12 9.30 12.36
N SER A 125 6.42 9.53 12.54
CA SER A 125 6.97 10.78 13.08
C SER A 125 7.03 11.87 12.00
N ASP A 126 6.89 13.13 12.42
CA ASP A 126 7.16 14.30 11.58
C ASP A 126 8.61 14.37 11.10
N PHE A 127 9.54 13.71 11.81
CA PHE A 127 10.97 13.68 11.51
C PHE A 127 11.42 12.35 10.90
N TRP A 128 10.58 11.71 10.09
CA TRP A 128 10.93 10.47 9.41
C TRP A 128 12.22 10.64 8.61
N ARG A 129 13.29 9.92 9.00
CA ARG A 129 14.64 10.15 8.45
C ARG A 129 14.75 9.79 6.98
N ASP A 130 14.08 8.73 6.57
CA ASP A 130 14.17 8.21 5.20
C ASP A 130 13.19 8.91 4.24
N ARG A 131 12.47 9.95 4.69
CA ARG A 131 11.58 10.74 3.81
C ARG A 131 12.34 11.32 2.61
N ASP A 132 13.60 11.70 2.81
CA ASP A 132 14.45 12.29 1.78
C ASP A 132 14.79 11.29 0.66
N LEU A 133 14.52 9.99 0.82
CA LEU A 133 14.67 9.03 -0.27
C LEU A 133 13.63 9.20 -1.39
N TYR A 134 12.58 9.97 -1.14
CA TYR A 134 11.47 10.16 -2.07
C TYR A 134 11.41 11.61 -2.55
N ALA A 135 11.43 11.80 -3.87
CA ALA A 135 11.41 13.12 -4.49
C ALA A 135 10.22 13.97 -4.02
N ARG A 136 9.08 13.33 -3.75
CA ARG A 136 7.88 13.94 -3.15
C ARG A 136 8.17 14.76 -1.90
N PHE A 137 9.02 14.28 -0.99
CA PHE A 137 9.26 14.91 0.32
C PHE A 137 10.52 15.79 0.36
N GLN A 138 11.35 15.75 -0.69
CA GLN A 138 12.54 16.60 -0.83
C GLN A 138 12.20 18.06 -1.18
N ALA A 139 11.03 18.31 -1.79
CA ALA A 139 10.65 19.63 -2.28
C ALA A 139 9.98 20.54 -1.23
N GLU A 140 9.87 20.10 0.03
CA GLU A 140 9.20 20.83 1.12
C GLU A 140 10.15 21.57 2.07
N GLU A 141 11.43 21.72 1.69
CA GLU A 141 12.44 22.52 2.41
C GLU A 141 12.49 24.00 1.97
#